data_AF-A0A5C9BAQ3-F1
#
_entry.id   AF-A0A5C9BAQ3-F1
#
_cell.length_a   1.000
_cell.length_b   1.000
_cell.length_c   1.000
_cell.angle_alpha   90.00
_cell.angle_beta   90.00
_cell.angle_gamma   90.00
#
_symmetry.space_group_name_H-M   'P 1'
#
loop_
_entity.id
_entity.type
_entity.pdbx_description
1 polymer ?
#
loop_
_entity_poly.entity_id
_entity_poly.type
_entity_poly.pdbx_seq_one_letter_code
_entity_poly.pdbx_strand_id
1 'polypeptide(L)'
;MRQRFLAVVVIVLSWLAMASPASAQATRQTEAYKRIKVKLDAVPAIDTHDHLWPFDRLPGLRETTRGKGMNLSSIWGNSYWTQVGRLTPWQPKMEFEDWWKDAKDDWDNSRATSFYRYTQIALKDLYGVDWDRVTDEQARELDRKIFDNYRDQKWLHHVVTERANIELMFNDPYWARFAFEKSYPFEVIVFNITSLVRAFHASEYGSENPFDSPYEFATKHGLPMNSLDDFLKVLDRLFLEAKDKGAVCLKSTLAYQRTLKFDNVPKERAEVAWGKRRSVLTPEQVKDFEDFVFWSI
;
A
#
# COMPACT_ATOMS: atom_id res chain seq x y z
N MET A 1 -96.79 -9.57 -1.89
CA MET A 1 -96.79 -9.65 -3.37
C MET A 1 -95.41 -9.21 -3.86
N ARG A 2 -94.74 -10.09 -4.59
CA ARG A 2 -93.29 -10.07 -4.90
C ARG A 2 -92.84 -8.79 -5.64
N GLN A 3 -91.76 -8.16 -5.16
CA GLN A 3 -90.98 -7.21 -5.96
C GLN A 3 -89.59 -7.78 -6.23
N ARG A 4 -89.15 -7.55 -7.47
CA ARG A 4 -88.17 -8.31 -8.24
C ARG A 4 -86.73 -7.91 -7.88
N PHE A 5 -85.86 -8.89 -7.71
CA PHE A 5 -84.41 -8.70 -7.78
C PHE A 5 -84.01 -8.47 -9.25
N LEU A 6 -83.38 -7.32 -9.53
CA LEU A 6 -82.68 -7.07 -10.79
C LEU A 6 -81.18 -7.24 -10.51
N ALA A 7 -80.54 -8.14 -11.27
CA ALA A 7 -79.11 -8.39 -11.20
C ALA A 7 -78.33 -7.19 -11.79
N VAL A 8 -77.41 -6.63 -11.00
CA VAL A 8 -76.41 -5.67 -11.48
C VAL A 8 -75.18 -6.44 -11.90
N VAL A 9 -74.92 -6.47 -13.21
CA VAL A 9 -73.68 -6.96 -13.81
C VAL A 9 -72.62 -5.87 -13.59
N VAL A 10 -71.64 -6.15 -12.73
CA VAL A 10 -70.45 -5.30 -12.55
C VAL A 10 -69.47 -5.63 -13.69
N ILE A 11 -69.33 -4.70 -14.63
CA ILE A 11 -68.26 -4.72 -15.64
C ILE A 11 -66.98 -4.30 -14.94
N VAL A 12 -66.09 -5.26 -14.68
CA VAL A 12 -64.71 -4.99 -14.27
C VAL A 12 -63.93 -4.60 -15.54
N LEU A 13 -63.83 -3.29 -15.78
CA LEU A 13 -62.97 -2.73 -16.82
C LEU A 13 -61.54 -2.64 -16.28
N SER A 14 -60.70 -3.48 -16.87
CA SER A 14 -59.26 -3.63 -16.68
C SER A 14 -58.52 -2.30 -16.84
N TRP A 15 -58.14 -1.66 -15.73
CA TRP A 15 -57.04 -0.70 -15.71
C TRP A 15 -55.75 -1.45 -15.36
N LEU A 16 -55.24 -2.20 -16.33
CA LEU A 16 -53.81 -2.55 -16.37
C LEU A 16 -53.07 -1.28 -16.75
N ALA A 17 -52.79 -0.44 -15.75
CA ALA A 17 -51.76 0.55 -15.86
C ALA A 17 -50.48 -0.18 -16.28
N MET A 18 -49.98 0.12 -17.47
CA MET A 18 -48.63 -0.26 -17.88
C MET A 18 -47.66 0.43 -16.93
N ALA A 19 -47.38 -0.22 -15.80
CA ALA A 19 -46.17 0.05 -15.05
C ALA A 19 -45.02 -0.44 -15.92
N SER A 20 -44.53 0.42 -16.82
CA SER A 20 -43.19 0.27 -17.34
C SER A 20 -42.29 0.10 -16.11
N PRO A 21 -41.57 -1.02 -15.97
CA PRO A 21 -40.59 -1.10 -14.90
C PRO A 21 -39.66 0.07 -15.13
N ALA A 22 -39.60 0.99 -14.18
CA ALA A 22 -38.58 2.01 -14.13
C ALA A 22 -37.26 1.24 -13.99
N SER A 23 -36.69 0.84 -15.12
CA SER A 23 -35.32 0.42 -15.27
C SER A 23 -34.52 1.62 -14.79
N ALA A 24 -34.12 1.60 -13.51
CA ALA A 24 -33.18 2.55 -13.01
C ALA A 24 -31.94 2.41 -13.89
N GLN A 25 -31.73 3.37 -14.79
CA GLN A 25 -30.55 3.40 -15.64
C GLN A 25 -29.36 3.22 -14.72
N ALA A 26 -28.56 2.17 -14.95
CA ALA A 26 -27.41 1.87 -14.10
C ALA A 26 -26.60 3.17 -13.93
N THR A 27 -26.32 3.59 -12.70
CA THR A 27 -25.77 4.93 -12.41
C THR A 27 -24.59 5.30 -13.31
N ARG A 28 -23.74 4.32 -13.62
CA ARG A 28 -22.56 4.46 -14.50
C ARG A 28 -22.87 4.79 -15.97
N GLN A 29 -24.08 4.53 -16.43
CA GLN A 29 -24.54 4.79 -17.79
C GLN A 29 -25.19 6.18 -17.93
N THR A 30 -25.48 6.86 -16.81
CA THR A 30 -26.09 8.19 -16.84
C THR A 30 -25.11 9.23 -17.37
N GLU A 31 -25.62 10.24 -18.07
CA GLU A 31 -24.80 11.35 -18.58
C GLU A 31 -24.15 12.14 -17.44
N ALA A 32 -24.83 12.27 -16.30
CA ALA A 32 -24.29 12.88 -15.10
C ALA A 32 -23.03 12.15 -14.60
N TYR A 33 -23.09 10.82 -14.48
CA TYR A 33 -21.93 10.02 -14.09
C TYR A 33 -20.78 10.15 -15.09
N LYS A 34 -21.05 10.00 -16.39
CA LYS A 34 -20.01 10.10 -17.44
C LYS A 34 -19.31 11.45 -17.38
N ARG A 35 -20.09 12.54 -17.25
CA ARG A 35 -19.55 13.91 -17.14
C ARG A 35 -18.68 14.08 -15.90
N ILE A 36 -19.12 13.58 -14.74
CA ILE A 36 -18.33 13.65 -13.49
C ILE A 36 -17.06 12.81 -13.63
N LYS A 37 -17.16 11.57 -14.12
CA LYS A 37 -16.02 10.65 -14.28
C LYS A 37 -14.95 11.23 -15.19
N VAL A 38 -15.33 11.79 -16.34
CA VAL A 38 -14.38 12.47 -17.25
C VAL A 38 -13.64 13.61 -16.54
N LYS A 39 -14.33 14.38 -15.69
CA LYS A 39 -13.70 15.45 -14.93
C LYS A 39 -12.77 14.93 -13.83
N LEU A 40 -13.16 13.87 -13.11
CA LEU A 40 -12.32 13.25 -12.10
C LEU A 40 -11.06 12.64 -12.70
N ASP A 41 -11.18 11.93 -13.83
CA ASP A 41 -10.05 11.26 -14.49
C ASP A 41 -9.02 12.25 -15.04
N ALA A 42 -9.45 13.46 -15.39
CA ALA A 42 -8.57 14.50 -15.90
C ALA A 42 -7.80 15.25 -14.80
N VAL A 43 -8.14 15.06 -13.52
CA VAL A 43 -7.44 15.69 -12.40
C VAL A 43 -6.24 14.82 -12.03
N PRO A 44 -5.00 15.34 -12.10
CA PRO A 44 -3.83 14.63 -11.59
C PRO A 44 -4.00 14.24 -10.12
N ALA A 45 -3.61 13.02 -9.79
CA ALA A 45 -3.66 12.50 -8.45
C ALA A 45 -2.38 12.86 -7.67
N ILE A 46 -2.56 13.21 -6.41
CA ILE A 46 -1.49 13.22 -5.42
C ILE A 46 -1.65 11.93 -4.61
N ASP A 47 -0.71 11.01 -4.76
CA ASP A 47 -0.65 9.82 -3.92
C ASP A 47 -0.08 10.22 -2.56
N THR A 48 -0.94 10.19 -1.55
CA THR A 48 -0.59 10.65 -0.19
C THR A 48 0.16 9.62 0.65
N HIS A 49 0.33 8.37 0.18
CA HIS A 49 1.14 7.36 0.86
C HIS A 49 1.40 6.15 -0.05
N ASP A 50 2.68 5.87 -0.35
CA ASP A 50 3.12 4.65 -1.03
C ASP A 50 4.45 4.10 -0.44
N HIS A 51 4.88 2.95 -0.94
CA HIS A 51 6.09 2.21 -0.59
C HIS A 51 6.82 1.78 -1.87
N LEU A 52 7.06 2.72 -2.79
CA LEU A 52 7.68 2.45 -4.07
C LEU A 52 9.20 2.28 -3.91
N TRP A 53 9.68 1.07 -4.17
CA TRP A 53 11.09 0.74 -4.08
C TRP A 53 11.90 1.30 -5.26
N PRO A 54 13.20 1.56 -5.06
CA PRO A 54 14.13 1.78 -6.15
C PRO A 54 14.04 0.67 -7.21
N PHE A 55 14.13 1.04 -8.48
CA PHE A 55 13.83 0.14 -9.60
C PHE A 55 14.66 -1.17 -9.58
N ASP A 56 15.95 -1.07 -9.28
CA ASP A 56 16.89 -2.18 -9.20
C ASP A 56 16.64 -3.12 -8.00
N ARG A 57 15.79 -2.69 -7.07
CA ARG A 57 15.45 -3.36 -5.82
C ARG A 57 13.94 -3.61 -5.69
N LEU A 58 13.18 -3.53 -6.79
CA LEU A 58 11.74 -3.81 -6.75
C LEU A 58 11.45 -5.15 -6.06
N PRO A 59 10.48 -5.20 -5.14
CA PRO A 59 10.14 -6.44 -4.46
C PRO A 59 9.56 -7.44 -5.46
N GLY A 60 9.95 -8.70 -5.30
CA GLY A 60 9.47 -9.84 -6.10
C GLY A 60 10.04 -9.95 -7.52
N LEU A 61 11.12 -9.24 -7.84
CA LEU A 61 11.99 -9.61 -8.98
C LEU A 61 12.31 -11.11 -8.94
N ARG A 62 12.16 -11.79 -10.08
CA ARG A 62 12.39 -13.23 -10.21
C ARG A 62 13.62 -13.51 -11.06
N GLU A 63 14.38 -14.52 -10.67
CA GLU A 63 15.37 -15.14 -11.55
C GLU A 63 14.62 -15.99 -12.60
N THR A 64 14.72 -15.60 -13.86
CA THR A 64 14.13 -16.30 -15.01
C THR A 64 15.24 -16.80 -15.95
N THR A 65 14.88 -17.61 -16.93
CA THR A 65 15.83 -18.02 -17.99
C THR A 65 16.28 -16.86 -18.89
N ARG A 66 15.57 -15.71 -18.82
CA ARG A 66 15.87 -14.47 -19.55
C ARG A 66 16.65 -13.46 -18.69
N GLY A 67 17.04 -13.85 -17.48
CA GLY A 67 17.68 -12.99 -16.48
C GLY A 67 16.72 -12.59 -15.35
N LYS A 68 17.20 -11.73 -14.45
CA LYS A 68 16.43 -11.20 -13.32
C LYS A 68 15.46 -10.12 -13.80
N GLY A 69 14.17 -10.23 -13.48
CA GLY A 69 13.17 -9.25 -13.89
C GLY A 69 11.80 -9.48 -13.26
N MET A 70 10.87 -8.54 -13.48
CA MET A 70 9.47 -8.74 -13.11
C MET A 70 8.78 -9.63 -14.15
N ASN A 71 7.82 -10.43 -13.72
CA ASN A 71 7.03 -11.31 -14.56
C ASN A 71 5.61 -11.45 -13.97
N LEU A 72 4.74 -12.28 -14.55
CA LEU A 72 3.36 -12.41 -14.09
C LEU A 72 3.26 -12.90 -12.64
N SER A 73 4.11 -13.86 -12.26
CA SER A 73 4.24 -14.31 -10.87
C SER A 73 4.72 -13.20 -9.92
N SER A 74 5.55 -12.27 -10.41
CA SER A 74 6.02 -11.10 -9.64
C SER A 74 4.88 -10.14 -9.33
N ILE A 75 4.03 -9.83 -10.32
CA ILE A 75 2.88 -8.93 -10.15
C ILE A 75 1.90 -9.53 -9.12
N TRP A 76 1.52 -10.79 -9.30
CA TRP A 76 0.62 -11.45 -8.34
C TRP A 76 1.24 -11.61 -6.95
N GLY A 77 2.53 -11.94 -6.87
CA GLY A 77 3.25 -12.08 -5.61
C GLY A 77 3.33 -10.81 -4.78
N ASN A 78 3.30 -9.64 -5.41
CA ASN A 78 3.32 -8.33 -4.74
C ASN A 78 1.94 -7.64 -4.72
N SER A 79 0.88 -8.29 -5.20
CA SER A 79 -0.47 -7.71 -5.25
C SER A 79 -1.27 -7.88 -3.95
N TYR A 80 -0.64 -8.27 -2.85
CA TYR A 80 -1.29 -8.74 -1.61
C TYR A 80 -2.16 -9.99 -1.77
N TRP A 81 -2.23 -10.59 -2.96
CA TRP A 81 -2.99 -11.82 -3.22
C TRP A 81 -2.65 -12.94 -2.23
N THR A 82 -1.36 -13.10 -1.89
CA THR A 82 -0.86 -14.11 -0.96
C THR A 82 -1.37 -13.98 0.47
N GLN A 83 -2.03 -12.86 0.83
CA GLN A 83 -2.69 -12.70 2.13
C GLN A 83 -4.04 -13.45 2.21
N VAL A 84 -4.67 -13.72 1.06
CA VAL A 84 -6.03 -14.27 0.99
C VAL A 84 -6.14 -15.52 0.11
N GLY A 85 -5.12 -15.81 -0.69
CA GLY A 85 -5.10 -16.95 -1.59
C GLY A 85 -3.72 -17.55 -1.74
N ARG A 86 -3.69 -18.74 -2.33
CA ARG A 86 -2.44 -19.41 -2.69
C ARG A 86 -1.86 -18.74 -3.93
N LEU A 87 -0.53 -18.61 -3.96
CA LEU A 87 0.21 -18.38 -5.19
C LEU A 87 1.26 -19.47 -5.31
N THR A 88 1.22 -20.22 -6.40
CA THR A 88 2.20 -21.23 -6.72
C THR A 88 3.59 -20.58 -6.82
N PRO A 89 4.58 -21.03 -6.05
CA PRO A 89 5.89 -20.40 -6.02
C PRO A 89 6.62 -20.46 -7.36
N TRP A 90 7.29 -19.37 -7.72
CA TRP A 90 8.24 -19.35 -8.83
C TRP A 90 9.61 -19.84 -8.36
N GLN A 91 10.16 -20.86 -9.03
CA GLN A 91 11.52 -21.35 -8.74
C GLN A 91 12.57 -20.62 -9.58
N PRO A 92 13.80 -20.41 -9.07
CA PRO A 92 14.85 -19.76 -9.85
C PRO A 92 15.09 -20.45 -11.19
N LYS A 93 15.10 -19.67 -12.28
CA LYS A 93 15.31 -20.13 -13.66
C LYS A 93 14.25 -21.11 -14.19
N MET A 94 13.07 -21.17 -13.55
CA MET A 94 11.90 -21.88 -14.07
C MET A 94 11.37 -21.21 -15.34
N GLU A 95 10.80 -22.01 -16.24
CA GLU A 95 10.09 -21.51 -17.42
C GLU A 95 8.63 -21.17 -17.07
N PHE A 96 8.02 -20.25 -17.83
CA PHE A 96 6.63 -19.85 -17.58
C PHE A 96 5.67 -21.05 -17.63
N GLU A 97 5.86 -21.99 -18.57
CA GLU A 97 4.99 -23.17 -18.72
C GLU A 97 4.98 -24.07 -17.49
N ASP A 98 6.15 -24.26 -16.88
CA ASP A 98 6.30 -25.10 -15.69
C ASP A 98 5.57 -24.48 -14.49
N TRP A 99 5.64 -23.15 -14.36
CA TRP A 99 4.89 -22.41 -13.33
C TRP A 99 3.39 -22.39 -13.62
N TRP A 100 3.00 -22.07 -14.86
CA TRP A 100 1.61 -21.85 -15.24
C TRP A 100 0.75 -23.11 -15.15
N LYS A 101 1.34 -24.28 -15.44
CA LYS A 101 0.70 -25.59 -15.27
C LYS A 101 0.05 -25.73 -13.90
N ASP A 102 0.73 -25.25 -12.86
CA ASP A 102 0.28 -25.37 -11.47
C ASP A 102 -0.40 -24.08 -10.97
N ALA A 103 -0.03 -22.91 -11.51
CA ALA A 103 -0.50 -21.62 -11.03
C ALA A 103 -1.85 -21.18 -11.62
N LYS A 104 -2.23 -21.64 -12.81
CA LYS A 104 -3.41 -21.13 -13.54
C LYS A 104 -4.72 -21.15 -12.77
N ASP A 105 -4.87 -22.13 -11.86
CA ASP A 105 -6.09 -22.32 -11.05
C ASP A 105 -6.00 -21.64 -9.67
N ASP A 106 -4.88 -20.94 -9.36
CA ASP A 106 -4.69 -20.27 -8.06
C ASP A 106 -5.79 -19.21 -7.80
N TRP A 107 -6.45 -18.70 -8.85
CA TRP A 107 -7.43 -17.62 -8.76
C TRP A 107 -8.91 -18.04 -8.90
N ASP A 108 -9.24 -19.33 -8.96
CA ASP A 108 -10.63 -19.76 -9.23
C ASP A 108 -11.68 -19.18 -8.27
N ASN A 109 -11.31 -18.97 -7.01
CA ASN A 109 -12.20 -18.44 -5.95
C ASN A 109 -11.87 -17.01 -5.52
N SER A 110 -11.26 -16.22 -6.41
CA SER A 110 -10.70 -14.90 -6.08
C SER A 110 -11.59 -13.70 -6.44
N ARG A 111 -12.63 -13.89 -7.25
CA ARG A 111 -13.42 -12.81 -7.89
C ARG A 111 -14.09 -11.84 -6.91
N ALA A 112 -14.31 -12.26 -5.67
CA ALA A 112 -14.89 -11.41 -4.61
C ALA A 112 -13.83 -10.62 -3.81
N THR A 113 -12.53 -10.80 -4.08
CA THR A 113 -11.44 -10.16 -3.33
C THR A 113 -10.99 -8.87 -4.00
N SER A 114 -10.75 -7.81 -3.22
CA SER A 114 -10.31 -6.52 -3.76
C SER A 114 -8.97 -6.61 -4.48
N PHE A 115 -8.01 -7.38 -3.93
CA PHE A 115 -6.67 -7.60 -4.49
C PHE A 115 -6.71 -8.18 -5.90
N TYR A 116 -7.58 -9.16 -6.12
CA TYR A 116 -7.83 -9.69 -7.45
C TYR A 116 -8.46 -8.64 -8.37
N ARG A 117 -9.48 -7.93 -7.88
CA ARG A 117 -10.32 -7.05 -8.72
C ARG A 117 -9.59 -5.83 -9.25
N TYR A 118 -8.79 -5.14 -8.43
CA TYR A 118 -8.00 -4.03 -8.95
C TYR A 118 -6.86 -4.52 -9.85
N THR A 119 -6.26 -5.68 -9.57
CA THR A 119 -5.18 -6.24 -10.40
C THR A 119 -5.70 -6.59 -11.78
N GLN A 120 -6.87 -7.23 -11.88
CA GLN A 120 -7.53 -7.49 -13.17
C GLN A 120 -7.80 -6.20 -13.97
N ILE A 121 -8.23 -5.12 -13.29
CA ILE A 121 -8.45 -3.82 -13.96
C ILE A 121 -7.14 -3.29 -14.53
N ALA A 122 -6.04 -3.35 -13.76
CA ALA A 122 -4.72 -2.92 -14.22
C ALA A 122 -4.19 -3.78 -15.37
N LEU A 123 -4.34 -5.11 -15.32
CA LEU A 123 -3.95 -6.01 -16.41
C LEU A 123 -4.72 -5.72 -17.70
N LYS A 124 -6.02 -5.44 -17.58
CA LYS A 124 -6.85 -5.03 -18.72
C LYS A 124 -6.43 -3.69 -19.29
N ASP A 125 -6.20 -2.70 -18.43
CA ASP A 125 -5.86 -1.35 -18.84
C ASP A 125 -4.45 -1.25 -19.48
N LEU A 126 -3.46 -1.91 -18.87
CA LEU A 126 -2.06 -1.82 -19.28
C LEU A 126 -1.69 -2.81 -20.38
N TYR A 127 -2.35 -3.97 -20.45
CA TYR A 127 -1.97 -5.06 -21.36
C TYR A 127 -3.11 -5.56 -22.25
N GLY A 128 -4.33 -5.05 -22.07
CA GLY A 128 -5.51 -5.48 -22.85
C GLY A 128 -6.03 -6.87 -22.48
N VAL A 129 -5.61 -7.43 -21.33
CA VAL A 129 -5.96 -8.80 -20.94
C VAL A 129 -7.16 -8.81 -19.98
N ASP A 130 -8.25 -9.46 -20.39
CA ASP A 130 -9.36 -9.78 -19.48
C ASP A 130 -9.02 -11.05 -18.70
N TRP A 131 -8.48 -10.86 -17.49
CA TRP A 131 -7.97 -11.95 -16.66
C TRP A 131 -9.01 -13.04 -16.36
N ASP A 132 -10.29 -12.69 -16.29
CA ASP A 132 -11.39 -13.63 -16.04
C ASP A 132 -11.62 -14.64 -17.17
N ARG A 133 -10.99 -14.41 -18.34
CA ARG A 133 -11.15 -15.18 -19.58
C ARG A 133 -9.80 -15.43 -20.26
N VAL A 134 -8.71 -15.31 -19.51
CA VAL A 134 -7.35 -15.46 -20.04
C VAL A 134 -7.14 -16.88 -20.58
N THR A 135 -6.58 -16.99 -21.78
CA THR A 135 -6.09 -18.27 -22.31
C THR A 135 -4.64 -18.51 -21.92
N ASP A 136 -4.15 -19.74 -22.03
CA ASP A 136 -2.75 -20.07 -21.76
C ASP A 136 -1.80 -19.25 -22.63
N GLU A 137 -2.14 -19.03 -23.91
CA GLU A 137 -1.34 -18.18 -24.82
C GLU A 137 -1.34 -16.71 -24.40
N GLN A 138 -2.49 -16.20 -23.95
CA GLN A 138 -2.59 -14.82 -23.46
C GLN A 138 -1.80 -14.62 -22.15
N ALA A 139 -1.82 -15.60 -21.25
CA ALA A 139 -1.04 -15.57 -20.02
C ALA A 139 0.47 -15.61 -20.31
N ARG A 140 0.90 -16.47 -21.24
CA ARG A 140 2.30 -16.54 -21.70
C ARG A 140 2.76 -15.21 -22.30
N GLU A 141 1.95 -14.63 -23.19
CA GLU A 141 2.28 -13.35 -23.82
C GLU A 141 2.28 -12.19 -22.81
N LEU A 142 1.36 -12.21 -21.83
CA LEU A 142 1.33 -11.25 -20.74
C LEU A 142 2.60 -11.32 -19.89
N ASP A 143 3.03 -12.51 -19.48
CA ASP A 143 4.28 -12.71 -18.73
C ASP A 143 5.48 -12.14 -19.49
N ARG A 144 5.59 -12.47 -20.79
CA ARG A 144 6.64 -11.96 -21.67
C ARG A 144 6.65 -10.44 -21.74
N LYS A 145 5.48 -9.81 -21.92
CA LYS A 145 5.33 -8.34 -21.97
C LYS A 145 5.66 -7.68 -20.64
N ILE A 146 5.26 -8.25 -19.51
CA ILE A 146 5.62 -7.73 -18.19
C ILE A 146 7.15 -7.71 -18.06
N PHE A 147 7.81 -8.82 -18.34
CA PHE A 147 9.27 -8.88 -18.30
C PHE A 147 9.94 -7.87 -19.22
N ASP A 148 9.41 -7.70 -20.43
CA ASP A 148 9.97 -6.76 -21.39
C ASP A 148 9.82 -5.31 -20.94
N ASN A 149 8.66 -4.97 -20.39
CA ASN A 149 8.35 -3.63 -19.92
C ASN A 149 9.20 -3.23 -18.70
N TYR A 150 9.45 -4.17 -17.78
CA TYR A 150 10.26 -3.93 -16.58
C TYR A 150 11.77 -4.14 -16.80
N ARG A 151 12.28 -3.97 -18.03
CA ARG A 151 13.73 -3.94 -18.28
C ARG A 151 14.39 -2.64 -17.82
N ASP A 152 13.64 -1.55 -17.84
CA ASP A 152 14.10 -0.26 -17.36
C ASP A 152 12.95 0.50 -16.66
N GLN A 153 13.32 1.57 -15.96
CA GLN A 153 12.37 2.35 -15.16
C GLN A 153 11.37 3.16 -15.99
N LYS A 154 11.51 3.26 -17.32
CA LYS A 154 10.61 4.08 -18.14
C LYS A 154 9.19 3.54 -18.10
N TRP A 155 9.03 2.21 -18.04
CA TRP A 155 7.71 1.62 -17.90
C TRP A 155 7.05 2.00 -16.59
N LEU A 156 7.78 1.92 -15.48
CA LEU A 156 7.28 2.32 -14.17
C LEU A 156 6.90 3.82 -14.15
N HIS A 157 7.73 4.69 -14.73
CA HIS A 157 7.41 6.10 -14.88
C HIS A 157 6.12 6.31 -15.71
N HIS A 158 6.00 5.64 -16.86
CA HIS A 158 4.80 5.72 -17.70
C HIS A 158 3.54 5.26 -16.95
N VAL A 159 3.61 4.13 -16.25
CA VAL A 159 2.48 3.59 -15.48
C VAL A 159 2.06 4.57 -14.38
N VAL A 160 2.99 5.11 -13.60
CA VAL A 160 2.67 6.01 -12.48
C VAL A 160 2.18 7.37 -12.98
N THR A 161 2.94 8.02 -13.85
CA THR A 161 2.69 9.43 -14.20
C THR A 161 1.68 9.62 -15.33
N GLU A 162 1.59 8.69 -16.28
CA GLU A 162 0.72 8.84 -17.45
C GLU A 162 -0.54 7.97 -17.36
N ARG A 163 -0.41 6.69 -16.96
CA ARG A 163 -1.56 5.79 -16.87
C ARG A 163 -2.38 6.02 -15.61
N ALA A 164 -1.71 6.07 -14.45
CA ALA A 164 -2.35 6.37 -13.18
C ALA A 164 -2.55 7.87 -12.94
N ASN A 165 -1.96 8.73 -13.78
CA ASN A 165 -2.05 10.19 -13.71
C ASN A 165 -1.62 10.74 -12.33
N ILE A 166 -0.59 10.13 -11.72
CA ILE A 166 -0.04 10.58 -10.44
C ILE A 166 1.04 11.64 -10.72
N GLU A 167 0.81 12.88 -10.26
CA GLU A 167 1.78 13.96 -10.39
C GLU A 167 2.79 14.01 -9.24
N LEU A 168 2.40 13.51 -8.07
CA LEU A 168 3.20 13.56 -6.85
C LEU A 168 2.89 12.36 -5.97
N MET A 169 3.93 11.74 -5.41
CA MET A 169 3.84 10.56 -4.55
C MET A 169 4.57 10.77 -3.23
N PHE A 170 3.88 10.54 -2.12
CA PHE A 170 4.43 10.57 -0.77
C PHE A 170 4.97 9.17 -0.45
N ASN A 171 6.27 8.99 -0.66
CA ASN A 171 6.90 7.68 -0.52
C ASN A 171 7.48 7.50 0.90
N ASP A 172 7.03 6.45 1.59
CA ASP A 172 7.53 6.00 2.90
C ASP A 172 8.53 4.84 2.71
N PRO A 173 9.85 5.09 2.75
CA PRO A 173 10.85 4.05 2.65
C PRO A 173 11.01 3.33 3.99
N TYR A 174 10.01 2.54 4.39
CA TYR A 174 10.02 1.84 5.68
C TYR A 174 11.22 0.89 5.84
N TRP A 175 11.88 0.52 4.73
CA TRP A 175 13.11 -0.28 4.70
C TRP A 175 14.38 0.53 4.92
N ALA A 176 14.33 1.86 4.89
CA ALA A 176 15.48 2.74 5.06
C ALA A 176 15.06 4.14 5.57
N ARG A 177 14.44 4.18 6.76
CA ARG A 177 13.71 5.38 7.25
C ARG A 177 14.57 6.65 7.36
N PHE A 178 15.86 6.50 7.65
CA PHE A 178 16.80 7.61 7.84
C PHE A 178 17.79 7.78 6.68
N ALA A 179 17.55 7.13 5.53
CA ALA A 179 18.37 7.34 4.33
C ALA A 179 18.03 8.67 3.64
N PHE A 180 16.74 9.07 3.66
CA PHE A 180 16.23 10.28 3.01
C PHE A 180 16.66 10.42 1.54
N GLU A 181 16.62 9.31 0.81
CA GLU A 181 16.99 9.25 -0.61
C GLU A 181 15.76 9.16 -1.49
N LYS A 182 15.81 9.87 -2.63
CA LYS A 182 14.82 9.77 -3.69
C LYS A 182 15.33 8.89 -4.83
N SER A 183 14.53 7.93 -5.25
CA SER A 183 14.64 7.10 -6.45
C SER A 183 13.97 7.72 -7.69
N TYR A 184 12.94 8.56 -7.53
CA TYR A 184 12.08 9.03 -8.62
C TYR A 184 11.83 10.55 -8.56
N PRO A 185 11.62 11.21 -9.73
CA PRO A 185 11.39 12.65 -9.78
C PRO A 185 10.01 13.07 -9.24
N PHE A 186 9.02 12.17 -9.30
CA PHE A 186 7.64 12.43 -8.87
C PHE A 186 7.41 12.15 -7.38
N GLU A 187 8.45 11.83 -6.61
CA GLU A 187 8.28 11.49 -5.19
C GLU A 187 8.74 12.60 -4.24
N VAL A 188 8.09 12.60 -3.07
CA VAL A 188 8.47 13.35 -1.87
C VAL A 188 8.59 12.39 -0.70
N ILE A 189 9.50 12.69 0.22
CA ILE A 189 9.85 11.78 1.30
C ILE A 189 8.83 11.91 2.43
N VAL A 190 8.37 10.76 2.93
CA VAL A 190 7.65 10.63 4.19
C VAL A 190 8.64 10.23 5.28
N PHE A 191 8.79 11.05 6.32
CA PHE A 191 9.65 10.71 7.44
C PHE A 191 8.94 9.78 8.42
N ASN A 192 9.29 8.50 8.36
CA ASN A 192 8.71 7.49 9.23
C ASN A 192 9.40 7.49 10.60
N ILE A 193 8.68 7.94 11.63
CA ILE A 193 9.18 8.12 13.00
C ILE A 193 8.97 6.89 13.89
N THR A 194 8.36 5.82 13.36
CA THR A 194 7.95 4.65 14.17
C THR A 194 9.09 4.08 14.99
N SER A 195 10.29 4.01 14.42
CA SER A 195 11.43 3.41 15.09
C SER A 195 12.01 4.32 16.20
N LEU A 196 11.73 5.62 16.20
CA LEU A 196 12.29 6.58 17.17
C LEU A 196 11.68 6.44 18.56
N VAL A 197 10.39 6.11 18.65
CA VAL A 197 9.67 6.04 19.94
C VAL A 197 10.19 4.95 20.87
N ARG A 198 10.91 3.95 20.35
CA ARG A 198 11.49 2.85 21.14
C ARG A 198 12.99 3.01 21.40
N ALA A 199 13.56 4.18 21.17
CA ALA A 199 15.00 4.41 21.24
C ALA A 199 15.61 4.47 22.65
N PHE A 200 15.00 3.84 23.66
CA PHE A 200 15.54 3.86 25.03
C PHE A 200 16.82 3.04 25.19
N HIS A 201 17.07 2.07 24.31
CA HIS A 201 18.31 1.28 24.32
C HIS A 201 18.67 0.76 22.91
N ALA A 202 19.97 0.66 22.61
CA ALA A 202 20.46 0.24 21.29
C ALA A 202 20.02 -1.18 20.87
N SER A 203 19.74 -2.06 21.83
CA SER A 203 19.23 -3.42 21.56
C SER A 203 17.83 -3.46 20.94
N GLU A 204 17.13 -2.33 20.86
CA GLU A 204 15.83 -2.23 20.17
C GLU A 204 15.98 -2.23 18.65
N TYR A 205 17.23 -2.22 18.15
CA TYR A 205 17.59 -2.21 16.74
C TYR A 205 18.53 -3.38 16.45
N GLY A 206 18.23 -4.11 15.37
CA GLY A 206 19.14 -5.11 14.83
C GLY A 206 20.25 -4.46 13.99
N SER A 207 21.35 -5.17 13.78
CA SER A 207 22.46 -4.71 12.93
C SER A 207 22.18 -4.78 11.43
N GLU A 208 21.05 -5.37 11.03
CA GLU A 208 20.72 -5.62 9.61
C GLU A 208 20.24 -4.38 8.86
N ASN A 209 19.68 -3.38 9.56
CA ASN A 209 19.21 -2.15 8.94
C ASN A 209 19.70 -0.89 9.69
N PRO A 210 20.89 -0.36 9.34
CA PRO A 210 21.44 0.82 10.02
C PRO A 210 20.57 2.07 9.81
N PHE A 211 19.76 2.12 8.74
CA PHE A 211 18.90 3.26 8.42
C PHE A 211 17.64 3.35 9.27
N ASP A 212 17.43 2.43 10.23
CA ASP A 212 16.31 2.47 11.18
C ASP A 212 16.74 2.85 12.60
N SER A 213 18.05 2.95 12.86
CA SER A 213 18.62 3.12 14.20
C SER A 213 19.07 4.56 14.46
N PRO A 214 18.48 5.27 15.45
CA PRO A 214 18.95 6.60 15.83
C PRO A 214 20.35 6.55 16.46
N TYR A 215 20.80 5.41 16.99
CA TYR A 215 22.15 5.21 17.50
C TYR A 215 23.20 5.18 16.37
N GLU A 216 22.88 4.52 15.26
CA GLU A 216 23.75 4.50 14.06
C GLU A 216 23.80 5.89 13.42
N PHE A 217 22.65 6.56 13.34
CA PHE A 217 22.58 7.95 12.88
C PHE A 217 23.43 8.89 13.76
N ALA A 218 23.31 8.79 15.09
CA ALA A 218 24.11 9.57 16.02
C ALA A 218 25.61 9.32 15.85
N THR A 219 26.02 8.05 15.72
CA THR A 219 27.42 7.65 15.50
C THR A 219 27.98 8.26 14.21
N LYS A 220 27.23 8.16 13.10
CA LYS A 220 27.61 8.74 11.80
C LYS A 220 27.83 10.26 11.86
N HIS A 221 27.11 10.94 12.75
CA HIS A 221 27.18 12.39 12.91
C HIS A 221 28.01 12.85 14.12
N GLY A 222 28.70 11.93 14.80
CA GLY A 222 29.51 12.25 15.98
C GLY A 222 28.71 12.83 17.16
N LEU A 223 27.43 12.46 17.27
CA LEU A 223 26.55 12.89 18.36
C LEU A 223 26.57 11.89 19.52
N PRO A 224 26.56 12.37 20.79
CA PRO A 224 26.45 11.49 21.94
C PRO A 224 25.05 10.86 22.04
N MET A 225 24.96 9.72 22.72
CA MET A 225 23.71 9.01 23.06
C MET A 225 23.78 8.49 24.51
N ASN A 226 24.31 9.28 25.42
CA ASN A 226 24.56 8.86 26.81
C ASN A 226 23.38 9.16 27.74
N SER A 227 22.51 10.10 27.37
CA SER A 227 21.37 10.56 28.16
C SER A 227 20.14 10.75 27.28
N LEU A 228 18.95 10.83 27.90
CA LEU A 228 17.72 11.18 27.18
C LEU A 228 17.85 12.57 26.53
N ASP A 229 18.54 13.53 27.15
CA ASP A 229 18.82 14.84 26.54
C ASP A 229 19.68 14.76 25.28
N ASP A 230 20.66 13.85 25.25
CA ASP A 230 21.47 13.64 24.05
C ASP A 230 20.62 13.05 22.92
N PHE A 231 19.71 12.13 23.25
CA PHE A 231 18.76 11.61 22.26
C PHE A 231 17.80 12.67 21.72
N LEU A 232 17.32 13.59 22.55
CA LEU A 232 16.49 14.71 22.07
C LEU A 232 17.25 15.58 21.06
N LYS A 233 18.55 15.82 21.26
CA LYS A 233 19.39 16.52 20.26
C LYS A 233 19.57 15.71 18.97
N VAL A 234 19.63 14.38 19.08
CA VAL A 234 19.67 13.49 17.91
C VAL A 234 18.34 13.53 17.15
N LEU A 235 17.20 13.60 17.85
CA LEU A 235 15.90 13.86 17.23
C LEU A 235 15.90 15.20 16.51
N ASP A 236 16.31 16.29 17.15
CA ASP A 236 16.40 17.61 16.48
C ASP A 236 17.24 17.54 15.20
N ARG A 237 18.41 16.88 15.25
CA ARG A 237 19.26 16.70 14.08
C ARG A 237 18.59 15.87 12.99
N LEU A 238 17.92 14.77 13.34
CA LEU A 238 17.15 13.93 12.41
C LEU A 238 16.06 14.72 11.70
N PHE A 239 15.28 15.52 12.43
CA PHE A 239 14.21 16.33 11.86
C PHE A 239 14.75 17.44 10.94
N LEU A 240 15.84 18.09 11.33
CA LEU A 240 16.52 19.06 10.48
C LEU A 240 17.04 18.42 9.19
N GLU A 241 17.63 17.23 9.27
CA GLU A 241 18.12 16.50 8.11
C GLU A 241 16.97 16.02 7.21
N ALA A 242 15.90 15.46 7.79
CA ALA A 242 14.70 15.07 7.05
C ALA A 242 14.12 16.27 6.27
N LYS A 243 14.00 17.43 6.92
CA LYS A 243 13.52 18.66 6.29
C LYS A 243 14.46 19.15 5.19
N ASP A 244 15.77 19.16 5.43
CA ASP A 244 16.79 19.55 4.43
C ASP A 244 16.75 18.63 3.19
N LYS A 245 16.48 17.34 3.40
CA LYS A 245 16.33 16.35 2.33
C LYS A 245 14.95 16.36 1.66
N GLY A 246 14.05 17.24 2.07
CA GLY A 246 12.75 17.43 1.44
C GLY A 246 11.66 16.47 1.92
N ALA A 247 11.76 15.96 3.15
CA ALA A 247 10.63 15.30 3.79
C ALA A 247 9.49 16.30 4.03
N VAL A 248 8.26 15.92 3.67
CA VAL A 248 7.09 16.81 3.69
C VAL A 248 6.08 16.47 4.79
N CYS A 249 6.16 15.28 5.36
CA CYS A 249 5.28 14.85 6.44
C CYS A 249 5.92 13.76 7.30
N LEU A 250 5.25 13.44 8.41
CA LEU A 250 5.61 12.35 9.32
C LEU A 250 4.65 11.18 9.16
N LYS A 251 5.16 9.96 9.40
CA LYS A 251 4.36 8.74 9.47
C LYS A 251 4.74 7.91 10.68
N SER A 252 3.73 7.30 11.29
CA SER A 252 3.90 6.28 12.33
C SER A 252 3.02 5.07 12.05
N THR A 253 3.54 3.87 12.31
CA THR A 253 2.81 2.60 12.25
C THR A 253 2.61 1.97 13.64
N LEU A 254 2.73 2.77 14.71
CA LEU A 254 2.59 2.30 16.10
C LEU A 254 1.22 1.71 16.43
N ALA A 255 0.18 2.01 15.65
CA ALA A 255 -1.15 1.42 15.79
C ALA A 255 -1.15 -0.13 15.74
N TYR A 256 -0.17 -0.73 15.05
CA TYR A 256 -0.02 -2.19 15.00
C TYR A 256 0.71 -2.77 16.20
N GLN A 257 1.37 -1.94 17.00
CA GLN A 257 2.27 -2.37 18.07
C GLN A 257 1.70 -2.06 19.46
N ARG A 258 0.86 -1.03 19.56
CA ARG A 258 0.28 -0.57 20.82
C ARG A 258 -0.96 0.29 20.60
N THR A 259 -1.64 0.61 21.71
CA THR A 259 -2.73 1.58 21.71
C THR A 259 -2.27 2.96 21.24
N LEU A 260 -3.15 3.68 20.55
CA LEU A 260 -2.96 5.07 20.11
C LEU A 260 -3.11 6.09 21.26
N LYS A 261 -3.28 5.63 22.50
CA LYS A 261 -3.28 6.48 23.68
C LYS A 261 -1.84 6.83 24.09
N PHE A 262 -1.42 8.04 23.74
CA PHE A 262 -0.16 8.65 24.17
C PHE A 262 -0.43 9.69 25.26
N ASP A 263 -0.02 9.40 26.49
CA ASP A 263 -0.18 10.29 27.62
C ASP A 263 0.95 11.34 27.62
N ASN A 264 0.69 12.57 28.08
CA ASN A 264 1.75 13.56 28.25
C ASN A 264 2.54 13.22 29.53
N VAL A 265 3.67 12.55 29.37
CA VAL A 265 4.49 11.99 30.45
C VAL A 265 5.64 12.94 30.79
N PRO A 266 5.89 13.27 32.08
CA PRO A 266 7.07 14.02 32.47
C PRO A 266 8.37 13.29 32.12
N LYS A 267 9.40 14.04 31.72
CA LYS A 267 10.69 13.49 31.29
C LYS A 267 11.30 12.53 32.30
N GLU A 268 11.16 12.80 33.60
CA GLU A 268 11.74 12.00 34.68
C GLU A 268 11.21 10.55 34.67
N ARG A 269 9.95 10.34 34.26
CA ARG A 269 9.38 9.00 34.10
C ARG A 269 9.95 8.26 32.90
N ALA A 270 10.09 8.95 31.76
CA ALA A 270 10.70 8.38 30.56
C ALA A 270 12.17 8.01 30.79
N GLU A 271 12.89 8.84 31.52
CA GLU A 271 14.32 8.65 31.83
C GLU A 271 14.59 7.37 32.64
N VAL A 272 13.59 6.84 33.36
CA VAL A 272 13.69 5.54 34.02
C VAL A 272 14.00 4.41 33.03
N ALA A 273 13.52 4.48 31.79
CA ALA A 273 13.77 3.47 30.78
C ALA A 273 15.12 3.63 30.07
N TRP A 274 15.69 4.84 30.09
CA TRP A 274 16.88 5.18 29.31
C TRP A 274 18.07 4.28 29.64
N GLY A 275 18.74 3.77 28.61
CA GLY A 275 19.91 2.91 28.72
C GLY A 275 19.63 1.51 29.29
N LYS A 276 18.37 1.15 29.57
CA LYS A 276 18.01 -0.16 30.10
C LYS A 276 17.46 -1.06 29.01
N ARG A 277 17.90 -2.31 29.00
CA ARG A 277 17.33 -3.34 28.11
C ARG A 277 15.87 -3.56 28.43
N ARG A 278 15.03 -3.78 27.41
CA ARG A 278 13.59 -4.06 27.57
C ARG A 278 13.29 -5.18 28.57
N SER A 279 14.16 -6.19 28.68
CA SER A 279 13.99 -7.33 29.59
C SER A 279 13.97 -6.97 31.09
N VAL A 280 14.46 -5.78 31.47
CA VAL A 280 14.43 -5.30 32.87
C VAL A 280 13.41 -4.19 33.10
N LEU A 281 12.64 -3.84 32.06
CA LEU A 281 11.61 -2.79 32.12
C LEU A 281 10.23 -3.41 32.25
N THR A 282 9.38 -2.75 33.02
CA THR A 282 7.95 -3.03 33.03
C THR A 282 7.30 -2.48 31.74
N PRO A 283 6.14 -3.03 31.31
CA PRO A 283 5.40 -2.47 30.18
C PRO A 283 5.05 -0.98 30.35
N GLU A 284 4.80 -0.53 31.58
CA GLU A 284 4.50 0.88 31.86
C GLU A 284 5.73 1.79 31.71
N GLN A 285 6.91 1.35 32.14
CA GLN A 285 8.15 2.11 31.92
C GLN A 285 8.50 2.23 30.42
N VAL A 286 8.27 1.17 29.65
CA VAL A 286 8.40 1.22 28.18
C VAL A 286 7.40 2.20 27.60
N LYS A 287 6.13 2.11 28.02
CA LYS A 287 5.05 3.00 27.56
C LYS A 287 5.37 4.46 27.86
N ASP A 288 5.84 4.76 29.07
CA ASP A 288 6.21 6.11 29.52
C ASP A 288 7.28 6.73 28.62
N PHE A 289 8.30 5.95 28.25
CA PHE A 289 9.31 6.39 27.31
C PHE A 289 8.74 6.64 25.91
N GLU A 290 8.01 5.67 25.37
CA GLU A 290 7.41 5.78 24.03
C GLU A 290 6.45 6.98 23.94
N ASP A 291 5.69 7.25 24.99
CA ASP A 291 4.77 8.38 25.09
C ASP A 291 5.49 9.72 25.15
N PHE A 292 6.51 9.83 26.00
CA PHE A 292 7.33 11.02 26.10
C PHE A 292 7.98 11.36 24.76
N VAL A 293 8.56 10.37 24.07
CA VAL A 293 9.19 10.59 22.77
C VAL A 293 8.16 10.99 21.72
N PHE A 294 6.98 10.37 21.71
CA PHE A 294 5.92 10.75 20.77
C PHE A 294 5.42 12.19 20.99
N TRP A 295 5.31 12.65 22.25
CA TRP A 295 4.97 14.05 22.58
C TRP A 295 6.12 15.05 22.31
N SER A 296 7.35 14.56 22.21
CA SER A 296 8.53 15.38 21.91
C SER A 296 8.76 15.59 20.41
N ILE A 297 8.02 14.86 19.57
CA ILE A 297 8.00 14.96 18.10
C ILE A 297 6.90 15.93 17.67
#